data_AF-A0AB38FWC3-F1
#
_entry.id   AF-A0AB38FWC3-F1
#
_cell.length_a   1.000
_cell.length_b   1.000
_cell.length_c   1.000
_cell.angle_alpha   90.00
_cell.angle_beta   90.00
_cell.angle_gamma   90.00
#
_symmetry.space_group_name_H-M   'P 1'
#
loop_
_entity.id
_entity.type
_entity.pdbx_description
1 polymer ?
#
loop_
_entity_poly.entity_id
_entity_poly.type
_entity_poly.pdbx_seq_one_letter_code
_entity_poly.pdbx_strand_id
1 'polypeptide(L)' 'MDIVDMAQEAELARMTRLLRRRLRPALAFTGACHNCSEQLKEGCFCDADCRDDHERRFRARIINGIRGREAHDGGLG' A
#
# COMPACT_ATOMS: atom_id res chain seq x y z
N MET A 1 14.53 -20.90 23.36
CA MET A 1 14.50 -20.35 22.00
C MET A 1 15.93 -20.33 21.50
N ASP A 2 16.24 -21.13 20.49
CA ASP A 2 17.58 -21.26 19.93
C ASP A 2 17.74 -20.48 18.61
N ILE A 3 18.91 -20.60 17.98
CA ILE A 3 19.21 -19.92 16.73
C ILE A 3 18.31 -20.36 15.56
N VAL A 4 17.82 -21.60 15.59
CA VAL A 4 16.93 -22.16 14.58
C VAL A 4 15.53 -21.59 14.76
N ASP A 5 15.04 -21.53 16.00
CA ASP A 5 13.77 -20.89 16.36
C ASP A 5 13.75 -19.42 15.90
N MET A 6 14.83 -18.68 16.17
CA MET A 6 14.94 -17.26 15.79
C MET A 6 14.95 -17.06 14.27
N ALA A 7 15.66 -17.92 13.54
CA ALA A 7 15.71 -17.86 12.08
C ALA A 7 14.33 -18.17 11.47
N GLN A 8 13.61 -19.13 12.02
CA GLN A 8 12.28 -19.51 11.55
C GLN A 8 11.25 -18.41 11.79
N GLU A 9 11.28 -17.77 12.96
CA GLU A 9 10.43 -16.61 13.24
C GLU A 9 10.73 -15.42 12.32
N ALA A 10 12.01 -15.14 12.04
CA ALA A 10 12.40 -14.08 11.12
C ALA A 10 11.87 -14.33 9.70
N GLU A 11 11.94 -15.58 9.20
CA GLU A 11 11.41 -15.92 7.88
C GLU A 11 9.88 -15.86 7.85
N LEU A 12 9.19 -16.34 8.89
CA LEU A 12 7.74 -16.23 9.00
C LEU A 12 7.28 -14.75 9.02
N ALA A 13 8.00 -13.89 9.74
CA ALA A 13 7.74 -12.46 9.76
C ALA A 13 7.95 -11.83 8.37
N ARG A 14 9.02 -12.22 7.67
CA ARG A 14 9.31 -11.77 6.31
C ARG A 14 8.23 -12.20 5.33
N MET A 15 7.85 -13.48 5.34
CA MET A 15 6.78 -14.06 4.53
C MET A 15 5.45 -13.33 4.77
N THR A 16 5.07 -13.15 6.04
CA THR A 16 3.84 -12.44 6.42
C THR A 16 3.83 -11.00 5.89
N ARG A 17 4.96 -10.30 5.97
CA ARG A 17 5.10 -8.92 5.45
C ARG A 17 4.93 -8.86 3.93
N LEU A 18 5.46 -9.84 3.20
CA LEU A 18 5.31 -9.94 1.74
C LEU A 18 3.86 -10.23 1.34
N LEU A 19 3.19 -11.15 2.04
CA LEU A 19 1.78 -11.48 1.80
C LEU A 19 0.85 -10.27 2.03
N ARG A 20 1.07 -9.53 3.13
CA ARG A 20 0.30 -8.30 3.41
C ARG A 20 0.45 -7.23 2.34
N ARG A 21 1.63 -7.10 1.71
CA ARG A 21 1.84 -6.15 0.60
C ARG A 21 1.11 -6.57 -0.68
N ARG A 22 0.93 -7.87 -0.89
CA ARG A 22 0.21 -8.42 -2.06
C ARG A 22 -1.30 -8.27 -1.93
N LEU A 23 -1.84 -8.42 -0.73
CA LEU A 23 -3.24 -8.19 -0.39
C LEU A 23 -3.54 -6.68 -0.33
N ARG A 24 -3.49 -6.01 -1.48
CA ARG A 24 -4.00 -4.64 -1.57
C ARG A 24 -5.52 -4.69 -1.46
N PRO A 25 -6.15 -3.85 -0.63
CA PRO A 25 -7.60 -3.76 -0.62
C PRO A 25 -8.07 -3.46 -2.05
N ALA A 26 -8.96 -4.31 -2.57
CA ALA A 26 -9.58 -4.08 -3.86
C ALA A 26 -10.37 -2.76 -3.77
N LEU A 27 -10.20 -1.90 -4.77
CA LEU A 27 -11.00 -0.67 -4.86
C LEU A 27 -12.46 -1.07 -5.10
N ALA A 28 -13.36 -0.51 -4.29
CA ALA A 28 -14.78 -0.69 -4.51
C ALA A 28 -15.21 0.11 -5.76
N PHE A 29 -16.12 -0.46 -6.54
CA PHE A 29 -16.73 0.27 -7.64
C PHE A 29 -17.67 1.34 -7.08
N THR A 30 -17.47 2.59 -7.50
CA THR A 30 -18.21 3.77 -7.00
C THR A 30 -19.12 4.38 -8.06
N GLY A 31 -19.15 3.84 -9.28
CA GLY A 31 -19.83 4.47 -10.42
C GLY A 31 -19.04 5.61 -11.06
N ALA A 32 -17.82 5.90 -10.59
CA ALA A 32 -16.95 6.92 -11.15
C ALA A 32 -15.46 6.51 -11.12
N CYS A 33 -14.67 7.08 -12.03
CA CYS A 33 -13.23 6.88 -12.09
C CYS A 33 -12.56 7.41 -10.82
N HIS A 34 -11.76 6.59 -10.16
CA HIS A 34 -11.03 6.96 -8.93
C HIS A 34 -9.93 8.02 -9.15
N ASN A 35 -9.61 8.37 -10.41
CA ASN A 35 -8.61 9.38 -10.75
C ASN A 35 -9.20 10.71 -11.22
N CYS A 36 -10.07 10.69 -12.22
CA CYS A 36 -10.62 11.88 -12.88
C CYS A 36 -12.10 12.15 -12.56
N SER A 37 -12.76 11.26 -11.82
CA SER A 37 -14.17 11.35 -11.44
C SER A 37 -15.18 11.27 -12.60
N GLU A 38 -14.75 10.83 -13.78
CA GLU A 38 -15.66 10.53 -14.90
C GLU A 38 -16.64 9.41 -14.54
N GLN A 39 -17.90 9.50 -15.00
CA GLN A 39 -18.91 8.48 -14.72
C GLN A 39 -18.60 7.18 -15.48
N LEU A 40 -18.61 6.06 -14.75
CA LEU A 40 -18.32 4.74 -15.30
C LEU A 40 -19.53 3.82 -15.12
N LYS A 41 -19.81 3.02 -16.15
CA LYS A 41 -20.81 1.94 -16.06
C LYS A 41 -20.25 0.69 -15.39
N GLU A 42 -18.94 0.50 -15.49
CA GLU A 42 -18.19 -0.62 -14.91
C GLU A 42 -16.73 -0.24 -14.66
N GLY A 43 -16.05 -0.98 -13.79
CA GLY A 43 -14.63 -0.78 -13.50
C GLY A 43 -14.32 0.46 -12.65
N CYS A 44 -13.10 0.53 -12.10
CA CYS A 44 -12.70 1.62 -11.19
C CYS A 44 -12.00 2.79 -11.91
N PHE A 45 -11.66 2.65 -13.19
CA PHE A 45 -10.90 3.63 -13.96
C PHE A 45 -11.42 3.68 -15.40
N CYS A 46 -11.44 4.88 -16.01
CA CYS A 46 -11.84 5.08 -17.41
C CYS A 46 -10.82 4.47 -18.38
N ASP A 47 -9.54 4.47 -18.02
CA ASP A 47 -8.44 3.96 -18.82
C ASP A 47 -7.24 3.51 -17.96
N ALA A 48 -6.22 2.98 -18.63
CA ALA A 48 -4.98 2.54 -18.01
C ALA A 48 -4.18 3.71 -17.39
N ASP A 49 -4.20 4.88 -18.02
CA ASP A 49 -3.45 6.05 -17.55
C ASP A 49 -3.98 6.52 -16.19
N CYS A 50 -5.31 6.60 -16.02
CA CYS A 50 -5.96 6.95 -14.77
C CYS A 50 -5.68 5.94 -13.66
N ARG A 51 -5.66 4.64 -13.99
CA ARG A 51 -5.29 3.59 -13.03
C ARG A 51 -3.86 3.77 -12.53
N ASP A 52 -2.93 3.96 -13.46
CA ASP A 52 -1.50 4.03 -13.17
C ASP A 52 -1.14 5.32 -12.41
N ASP A 53 -1.80 6.44 -12.74
CA ASP A 53 -1.69 7.71 -12.02
C ASP A 53 -2.22 7.61 -10.58
N HIS A 54 -3.40 7.03 -10.41
CA HIS A 54 -3.96 6.80 -9.09
C HIS A 54 -3.03 5.90 -8.25
N GLU A 55 -2.50 4.83 -8.84
CA GLU A 55 -1.55 3.96 -8.19
C GLU A 55 -0.24 4.67 -7.80
N ARG A 56 0.30 5.52 -8.69
CA ARG A 56 1.51 6.32 -8.42
C ARG A 56 1.29 7.25 -7.23
N ARG A 57 0.16 7.97 -7.20
CA ARG A 57 -0.21 8.88 -6.09
C ARG A 57 -0.41 8.12 -4.79
N PHE A 58 -1.08 6.97 -4.84
CA PHE A 58 -1.27 6.11 -3.67
C PHE A 58 0.06 5.61 -3.11
N ARG A 59 0.95 5.09 -3.96
CA ARG A 59 2.30 4.63 -3.55
C ARG A 59 3.12 5.77 -2.96
N ALA A 60 3.09 6.97 -3.57
CA ALA A 60 3.77 8.15 -3.05
C ALA A 60 3.24 8.54 -1.66
N ARG A 61 1.92 8.52 -1.43
CA ARG A 61 1.33 8.77 -0.10
C ARG A 61 1.76 7.76 0.95
N ILE A 62 1.81 6.47 0.59
CA ILE A 62 2.27 5.42 1.52
C ILE A 62 3.76 5.61 1.86
N ILE A 63 4.61 5.90 0.87
CA ILE A 63 6.04 6.12 1.10
C ILE A 63 6.30 7.41 1.89
N ASN A 64 5.63 8.51 1.53
CA ASN A 64 5.78 9.79 2.22
C ASN A 64 5.17 9.74 3.63
N GLY A 65 4.10 8.97 3.86
CA GLY A 65 3.53 8.70 5.18
C GLY A 65 4.37 7.79 6.07
N ILE A 66 5.33 7.04 5.51
CA ILE A 66 6.38 6.33 6.28
C ILE A 66 7.45 7.34 6.71
N ARG A 67 7.95 8.18 5.80
CA ARG A 67 8.94 9.23 6.11
C ARG A 67 8.43 10.28 7.12
N GLY A 68 7.12 10.56 7.12
CA GLY A 68 6.51 11.49 8.08
C GLY A 68 6.41 10.96 9.51
N ARG A 69 6.43 9.63 9.73
CA ARG A 69 6.45 9.04 11.08
C ARG A 69 7.86 8.91 11.64
N GLU A 70 8.85 8.63 10.80
CA GLU A 70 10.27 8.59 11.20
C GLU A 70 10.80 9.96 11.66
N ALA A 71 10.17 11.06 11.25
CA ALA A 71 10.54 12.42 11.66
C ALA A 71 9.98 12.84 13.05
N HIS A 72 9.03 12.10 13.63
CA HIS A 72 8.37 12.48 14.90
C HIS A 72 8.89 11.70 16.13
N ASP A 73 9.62 10.60 15.95
CA ASP A 73 10.16 9.76 17.04
C ASP A 73 11.67 10.00 17.32
N GLY A 74 12.25 11.09 16.80
CA GLY A 74 13.67 11.42 16.96
C GLY A 74 13.99 12.60 17.89
N GLY A 75 13.02 13.08 18.67
CA GLY A 75 13.14 14.30 19.47
C GLY A 75 12.73 14.12 20.92
N LEU A 76 13.49 13.36 21.71
CA LEU A 76 13.48 13.46 23.17
C LEU A 76 14.90 13.27 23.73
N GLY A 77 15.46 14.39 24.20
CA GLY A 77 16.31 14.53 25.39
C GLY A 77 17.68 13.87 25.37
#